data_AF-A0A366RV03-F1
#
_entry.id   AF-A0A366RV03-F1
#
_cell.length_a   1.000
_cell.length_b   1.000
_cell.length_c   1.000
_cell.angle_alpha   90.00
_cell.angle_beta   90.00
_cell.angle_gamma   90.00
#
_symmetry.space_group_name_H-M   'P 1'
#
loop_
_entity.id
_entity.type
_entity.pdbx_description
1 polymer ?
#
loop_
_entity_poly.entity_id
_entity_poly.type
_entity_poly.pdbx_seq_one_letter_code
_entity_poly.pdbx_strand_id
1 'polypeptide(L)'
;MHFQRITLGAALLCTVAAIPCSELGFVASETDLMQGIVDSPYDPFDPQGRWEVVKANDCLVRFHTYDAGQDPHSARVTETRWAATPSAVRHTMNHYGGSPGNIMLWLPLTSKAFQYANILPRFISNDHEQVTGQSSIRRERTVLSIILPSGKAKLTEVGPSAPEQEESNENIIQAQSVGAHGVKGTISTDDYAYSHTLIAQYLMRSINWVQLDAYFRRIPEPALPYAWIAAEKANPNECVIIDFRDFISFKIRI
;
A
#
# COMPACT_ATOMS: atom_id res chain seq x y z
N MET A 1 -42.88 55.44 -5.53
CA MET A 1 -42.30 54.13 -5.89
C MET A 1 -40.82 54.15 -5.57
N HIS A 2 -40.41 53.51 -4.47
CA HIS A 2 -39.02 53.20 -4.13
C HIS A 2 -38.92 51.69 -4.04
N PHE A 3 -38.08 51.07 -4.88
CA PHE A 3 -37.80 49.64 -4.80
C PHE A 3 -36.35 49.45 -4.36
N GLN A 4 -36.21 48.94 -3.14
CA GLN A 4 -34.96 48.39 -2.61
C GLN A 4 -34.56 47.18 -3.46
N ARG A 5 -33.28 47.11 -3.85
CA ARG A 5 -32.66 45.87 -4.33
C ARG A 5 -31.72 45.37 -3.26
N ILE A 6 -32.14 44.29 -2.61
CA ILE A 6 -31.33 43.46 -1.73
C ILE A 6 -30.42 42.64 -2.66
N THR A 7 -29.11 42.91 -2.63
CA THR A 7 -28.14 42.06 -3.31
C THR A 7 -27.81 40.90 -2.37
N LEU A 8 -28.38 39.73 -2.65
CA LEU A 8 -27.99 38.46 -2.02
C LEU A 8 -26.52 38.18 -2.37
N GLY A 9 -25.65 38.13 -1.36
CA GLY A 9 -24.31 37.58 -1.50
C GLY A 9 -24.39 36.07 -1.72
N ALA A 10 -24.07 35.62 -2.93
CA ALA A 10 -23.87 34.21 -3.22
C ALA A 10 -22.56 33.77 -2.55
N ALA A 11 -22.68 32.83 -1.60
CA ALA A 11 -21.55 32.11 -1.05
C ALA A 11 -20.82 31.38 -2.19
N LEU A 12 -19.52 31.68 -2.36
CA LEU A 12 -18.60 30.87 -3.16
C LEU A 12 -18.41 29.53 -2.45
N LEU A 13 -19.29 28.57 -2.76
CA LEU A 13 -18.97 27.18 -2.57
C LEU A 13 -17.90 26.84 -3.60
N CYS A 14 -16.63 26.83 -3.16
CA CYS A 14 -15.59 26.10 -3.86
C CYS A 14 -15.99 24.63 -3.87
N THR A 15 -16.75 24.23 -4.89
CA THR A 15 -16.89 22.83 -5.27
C THR A 15 -15.53 22.41 -5.79
N VAL A 16 -14.67 21.92 -4.90
CA VAL A 16 -13.51 21.11 -5.30
C VAL A 16 -14.13 19.90 -5.97
N ALA A 17 -14.21 19.93 -7.30
CA ALA A 17 -14.60 18.77 -8.07
C ALA A 17 -13.52 17.72 -7.78
N ALA A 18 -13.87 16.77 -6.94
CA ALA A 18 -12.99 15.71 -6.52
C ALA A 18 -12.63 14.87 -7.76
N ILE A 19 -11.38 15.00 -8.23
CA ILE A 19 -10.88 14.28 -9.40
C ILE A 19 -10.88 12.78 -9.03
N PRO A 20 -11.59 11.90 -9.75
CA PRO A 20 -11.55 10.47 -9.50
C PRO A 20 -10.10 9.97 -9.50
N CYS A 21 -9.72 9.07 -8.60
CA CYS A 21 -8.32 8.62 -8.53
C CYS A 21 -7.80 7.97 -9.82
N SER A 22 -8.72 7.47 -10.66
CA SER A 22 -8.42 6.99 -12.01
C SER A 22 -8.01 8.10 -12.99
N GLU A 23 -8.46 9.35 -12.77
CA GLU A 23 -8.16 10.52 -13.60
C GLU A 23 -6.86 11.24 -13.19
N LEU A 24 -6.34 10.96 -11.99
CA LEU A 24 -5.00 11.41 -11.56
C LEU A 24 -3.86 10.80 -12.37
N GLY A 25 -4.20 9.78 -13.16
CA GLY A 25 -3.24 8.91 -13.80
C GLY A 25 -2.71 7.86 -12.84
N PHE A 26 -2.32 6.75 -13.43
CA PHE A 26 -1.36 5.80 -12.90
C PHE A 26 -0.26 5.71 -13.96
N VAL A 27 0.88 5.11 -13.63
CA VAL A 27 1.88 4.77 -14.64
C VAL A 27 1.21 3.83 -15.66
N ALA A 28 0.76 4.39 -16.78
CA ALA A 28 -0.29 3.80 -17.61
C ALA A 28 0.20 2.70 -18.55
N SER A 29 1.51 2.62 -18.80
CA SER A 29 2.07 1.50 -19.54
C SER A 29 3.58 1.37 -19.35
N GLU A 30 4.10 0.18 -19.65
CA GLU A 30 5.53 -0.08 -19.79
C GLU A 30 6.19 0.87 -20.82
N THR A 31 5.44 1.30 -21.83
CA THR A 31 5.89 2.21 -22.89
C THR A 31 6.05 3.66 -22.40
N ASP A 32 5.14 4.14 -21.55
CA ASP A 32 5.18 5.49 -20.97
C ASP A 32 6.40 5.67 -20.06
N LEU A 33 6.78 4.59 -19.36
CA LEU A 33 8.04 4.51 -18.61
C LEU A 33 9.28 4.52 -19.50
N MET A 34 9.26 3.79 -20.63
CA MET A 34 10.38 3.74 -21.55
C MET A 34 10.65 5.07 -22.26
N GLN A 35 9.63 5.92 -22.41
CA GLN A 35 9.76 7.22 -23.08
C GLN A 35 9.87 8.40 -22.11
N GLY A 36 9.73 8.17 -20.79
CA GLY A 36 9.66 9.26 -19.80
C GLY A 36 8.41 10.14 -19.98
N ILE A 37 7.42 9.66 -20.73
CA ILE A 37 6.18 10.37 -21.02
C ILE A 37 5.18 9.95 -19.95
N VAL A 38 5.32 10.52 -18.76
CA VAL A 38 4.16 10.69 -17.89
C VAL A 38 3.66 12.09 -18.17
N ASP A 39 2.93 12.26 -19.28
CA ASP A 39 2.10 13.46 -19.51
C ASP A 39 0.87 13.38 -18.59
N SER A 40 1.11 13.25 -17.29
CA SER A 40 0.11 13.64 -16.30
C SER A 40 0.32 15.13 -16.06
N PRO A 41 -0.67 16.00 -16.32
CA PRO A 41 -0.59 17.41 -15.98
C PRO A 41 -0.53 17.66 -14.45
N TYR A 42 -0.52 16.58 -13.65
CA TYR A 42 -0.52 16.58 -12.21
C TYR A 42 0.76 15.89 -11.70
N ASP A 43 1.81 16.67 -11.44
CA ASP A 43 2.90 16.23 -10.58
C ASP A 43 2.34 16.07 -9.15
N PRO A 44 2.29 14.85 -8.59
CA PRO A 44 1.76 14.66 -7.24
C PRO A 44 2.64 15.30 -6.16
N PHE A 45 3.87 15.64 -6.50
CA PHE A 45 4.82 16.32 -5.62
C PHE A 45 4.92 17.82 -5.92
N ASP A 46 4.00 18.36 -6.72
CA ASP A 46 3.88 19.79 -6.95
C ASP A 46 3.81 20.54 -5.60
N PRO A 47 4.73 21.49 -5.35
CA PRO A 47 4.78 22.24 -4.09
C PRO A 47 3.51 23.03 -3.78
N GLN A 48 2.59 23.19 -4.74
CA GLN A 48 1.25 23.76 -4.49
C GLN A 48 0.38 22.89 -3.57
N GLY A 49 0.80 21.66 -3.22
CA GLY A 49 0.16 20.87 -2.16
C GLY A 49 -1.25 20.40 -2.54
N ARG A 50 -1.47 20.08 -3.81
CA ARG A 50 -2.77 19.63 -4.33
C ARG A 50 -3.21 18.27 -3.78
N TRP A 51 -2.28 17.51 -3.19
CA TRP A 51 -2.50 16.12 -2.78
C TRP A 51 -2.03 15.89 -1.35
N GLU A 52 -2.75 15.03 -0.64
CA GLU A 52 -2.23 14.38 0.55
C GLU A 52 -1.14 13.39 0.10
N VAL A 53 0.10 13.61 0.52
CA VAL A 53 1.23 12.72 0.20
C VAL A 53 1.72 12.07 1.49
N VAL A 54 1.77 10.75 1.51
CA VAL A 54 2.26 9.97 2.64
C VAL A 54 3.37 9.03 2.19
N LYS A 55 4.37 8.79 3.04
CA LYS A 55 5.44 7.85 2.72
C LYS A 55 4.96 6.42 2.89
N ALA A 56 5.33 5.54 1.95
CA ALA A 56 4.97 4.13 2.01
C ALA A 56 5.43 3.46 3.32
N ASN A 57 6.64 3.78 3.81
CA ASN A 57 7.20 3.19 5.04
C ASN A 57 6.42 3.57 6.32
N ASP A 58 5.62 4.64 6.28
CA ASP A 58 4.77 5.08 7.39
C ASP A 58 3.40 4.39 7.38
N CYS A 59 3.06 3.65 6.31
CA CYS A 59 1.79 2.94 6.15
C CYS A 59 1.88 1.46 6.59
N LEU A 60 0.72 0.89 6.92
CA LEU A 60 0.53 -0.56 6.98
C LEU A 60 -0.28 -1.02 5.76
N VAL A 61 -0.03 -2.24 5.29
CA VAL A 61 -0.74 -2.84 4.17
C VAL A 61 -1.20 -4.25 4.50
N ARG A 62 -2.35 -4.60 3.95
CA ARG A 62 -2.86 -5.96 3.87
C ARG A 62 -3.19 -6.31 2.43
N PHE A 63 -2.66 -7.44 1.99
CA PHE A 63 -2.98 -8.05 0.71
C PHE A 63 -4.13 -9.02 0.92
N HIS A 64 -5.29 -8.73 0.33
CA HIS A 64 -6.46 -9.59 0.45
C HIS A 64 -6.84 -10.17 -0.90
N THR A 65 -6.72 -11.48 -1.04
CA THR A 65 -7.15 -12.19 -2.24
C THR A 65 -8.66 -12.38 -2.21
N TYR A 66 -9.31 -12.06 -3.32
CA TYR A 66 -10.76 -12.22 -3.49
C TYR A 66 -11.10 -13.39 -4.41
N ASP A 67 -12.31 -13.93 -4.24
CA ASP A 67 -12.77 -15.10 -4.98
C ASP A 67 -13.03 -14.81 -6.46
N ALA A 68 -13.04 -15.87 -7.28
CA ALA A 68 -13.42 -15.73 -8.68
C ALA A 68 -14.88 -15.24 -8.78
N GLY A 69 -15.10 -14.12 -9.46
CA GLY A 69 -16.43 -13.50 -9.59
C GLY A 69 -16.82 -12.56 -8.44
N GLN A 70 -16.00 -12.44 -7.40
CA GLN A 70 -16.19 -11.42 -6.36
C GLN A 70 -15.77 -10.05 -6.88
N ASP A 71 -16.57 -9.02 -6.60
CA ASP A 71 -16.22 -7.63 -6.84
C ASP A 71 -15.00 -7.24 -5.96
N PRO A 72 -13.88 -6.78 -6.54
CA PRO A 72 -12.72 -6.32 -5.78
C PRO A 72 -13.05 -5.28 -4.70
N HIS A 73 -14.02 -4.37 -4.94
CA HIS A 73 -14.40 -3.36 -3.94
C HIS A 73 -14.96 -4.01 -2.66
N SER A 74 -15.72 -5.09 -2.80
CA SER A 74 -16.27 -5.83 -1.66
C SER A 74 -15.22 -6.56 -0.82
N ALA A 75 -14.03 -6.78 -1.38
CA ALA A 75 -12.91 -7.46 -0.72
C ALA A 75 -12.05 -6.50 0.12
N ARG A 76 -12.31 -5.18 0.05
CA ARG A 76 -11.60 -4.17 0.83
C ARG A 76 -11.87 -4.37 2.33
N VAL A 77 -10.83 -4.18 3.15
CA VAL A 77 -10.98 -4.23 4.60
C VAL A 77 -11.60 -2.93 5.09
N THR A 78 -12.79 -3.01 5.67
CA THR A 78 -13.53 -1.85 6.20
C THR A 78 -13.62 -1.86 7.73
N GLU A 79 -13.07 -2.88 8.40
CA GLU A 79 -13.10 -3.02 9.85
C GLU A 79 -12.30 -1.90 10.53
N THR A 80 -12.93 -1.20 11.47
CA THR A 80 -12.35 -0.02 12.13
C THR A 80 -11.89 -0.28 13.55
N ARG A 81 -12.21 -1.45 14.12
CA ARG A 81 -11.87 -1.80 15.50
C ARG A 81 -11.15 -3.14 15.51
N TRP A 82 -9.98 -3.15 16.12
CA TRP A 82 -9.13 -4.32 16.17
C TRP A 82 -8.81 -4.70 17.61
N ALA A 83 -8.82 -6.00 17.90
CA ALA A 83 -8.56 -6.54 19.22
C ALA A 83 -7.59 -7.75 19.16
N ALA A 84 -6.53 -7.66 18.35
CA ALA A 84 -5.55 -8.73 18.25
C ALA A 84 -4.93 -9.08 19.61
N THR A 85 -4.74 -10.38 19.83
CA THR A 85 -3.99 -10.93 20.97
C THR A 85 -2.75 -11.66 20.45
N PRO A 86 -1.67 -11.79 21.25
CA PRO A 86 -0.49 -12.53 20.83
C PRO A 86 -0.77 -13.98 20.41
N SER A 87 -1.72 -14.65 21.08
CA SER A 87 -2.13 -16.01 20.73
C SER A 87 -2.84 -16.08 19.37
N ALA A 88 -3.73 -15.12 19.07
CA ALA A 88 -4.42 -15.06 17.78
C ALA A 88 -3.45 -14.74 16.62
N VAL A 89 -2.45 -13.88 16.87
CA VAL A 89 -1.38 -13.59 15.90
C VAL A 89 -0.57 -14.85 15.60
N ARG A 90 -0.12 -15.56 16.65
CA ARG A 90 0.60 -16.84 16.51
C ARG A 90 -0.21 -17.86 15.73
N HIS A 91 -1.47 -18.10 16.14
CA HIS A 91 -2.38 -19.02 15.48
C HIS A 91 -2.51 -18.72 13.98
N THR A 92 -2.70 -17.44 13.64
CA THR A 92 -2.86 -17.01 12.25
C THR A 92 -1.59 -17.25 11.42
N MET A 93 -0.42 -16.95 11.99
CA MET A 93 0.87 -17.18 11.31
C MET A 93 1.12 -18.67 11.07
N ASN A 94 0.71 -19.55 11.98
CA ASN A 94 0.83 -21.00 11.78
C ASN A 94 -0.18 -21.54 10.74
N HIS A 95 -1.30 -20.83 10.51
CA HIS A 95 -2.44 -21.33 9.71
C HIS A 95 -2.83 -20.40 8.56
N TYR A 96 -1.87 -19.98 7.73
CA TYR A 96 -2.13 -19.10 6.57
C TYR A 96 -3.18 -19.60 5.58
N GLY A 97 -3.39 -20.92 5.49
CA GLY A 97 -4.33 -21.56 4.55
C GLY A 97 -5.81 -21.38 4.88
N GLY A 98 -6.13 -20.66 5.96
CA GLY A 98 -7.51 -20.46 6.43
C GLY A 98 -7.87 -21.49 7.50
N SER A 99 -7.85 -21.04 8.75
CA SER A 99 -8.33 -21.79 9.91
C SER A 99 -9.32 -20.91 10.70
N PRO A 100 -10.35 -21.49 11.33
CA PRO A 100 -11.19 -20.75 12.26
C PRO A 100 -10.34 -20.02 13.31
N GLY A 101 -10.70 -18.76 13.61
CA GLY A 101 -9.97 -17.93 14.56
C GLY A 101 -8.77 -17.17 13.99
N ASN A 102 -8.49 -17.29 12.68
CA ASN A 102 -7.52 -16.42 12.02
C ASN A 102 -7.96 -14.96 12.08
N ILE A 103 -7.02 -14.07 12.37
CA ILE A 103 -7.21 -12.62 12.36
C ILE A 103 -6.52 -11.98 11.15
N MET A 104 -6.74 -10.68 10.96
CA MET A 104 -6.02 -9.94 9.94
C MET A 104 -4.62 -9.58 10.44
N LEU A 105 -3.61 -10.08 9.73
CA LEU A 105 -2.24 -9.60 9.85
C LEU A 105 -1.99 -8.44 8.89
N TRP A 106 -1.21 -7.49 9.36
CA TRP A 106 -0.78 -6.28 8.68
C TRP A 106 0.73 -6.30 8.51
N LEU A 107 1.22 -5.72 7.41
CA LEU A 107 2.64 -5.60 7.12
C LEU A 107 3.01 -4.12 6.97
N PRO A 108 4.22 -3.70 7.37
CA PRO A 108 4.78 -2.42 6.92
C PRO A 108 4.82 -2.38 5.39
N LEU A 109 4.36 -1.30 4.77
CA LEU A 109 4.34 -1.17 3.30
C LEU A 109 5.76 -0.93 2.75
N THR A 110 6.52 -2.04 2.66
CA THR A 110 7.94 -2.11 2.28
C THR A 110 8.15 -3.16 1.19
N SER A 111 9.35 -3.22 0.59
CA SER A 111 9.67 -4.21 -0.46
C SER A 111 9.45 -5.65 -0.01
N LYS A 112 9.78 -5.96 1.25
CA LYS A 112 9.55 -7.28 1.85
C LYS A 112 8.07 -7.65 1.85
N ALA A 113 7.17 -6.70 2.08
CA ALA A 113 5.73 -6.94 2.01
C ALA A 113 5.28 -7.29 0.58
N PHE A 114 5.86 -6.66 -0.44
CA PHE A 114 5.59 -7.03 -1.83
C PHE A 114 6.21 -8.38 -2.23
N GLN A 115 7.39 -8.74 -1.74
CA GLN A 115 7.93 -10.10 -1.95
C GLN A 115 7.06 -11.14 -1.24
N TYR A 116 6.62 -10.85 -0.01
CA TYR A 116 5.71 -11.68 0.76
C TYR A 116 4.38 -11.90 0.05
N ALA A 117 3.84 -10.85 -0.59
CA ALA A 117 2.64 -10.92 -1.43
C ALA A 117 2.88 -11.54 -2.82
N ASN A 118 4.07 -12.07 -3.08
CA ASN A 118 4.52 -12.54 -4.39
C ASN A 118 4.53 -11.44 -5.48
N ILE A 119 4.35 -10.16 -5.19
CA ILE A 119 4.39 -9.11 -6.23
C ILE A 119 5.82 -8.90 -6.74
N LEU A 120 6.79 -8.86 -5.83
CA LEU A 120 8.22 -8.87 -6.16
C LEU A 120 8.76 -10.32 -6.16
N PRO A 121 9.81 -10.61 -6.94
CA PRO A 121 10.43 -11.93 -6.90
C PRO A 121 11.07 -12.19 -5.53
N ARG A 122 11.12 -13.48 -5.15
CA ARG A 122 11.78 -13.95 -3.92
C ARG A 122 13.23 -13.45 -3.83
N PHE A 123 13.93 -13.43 -4.96
CA PHE A 123 15.30 -12.96 -5.08
C PHE A 123 15.31 -11.69 -5.93
N ILE A 124 15.79 -10.58 -5.34
CA ILE A 124 15.93 -9.29 -6.04
C ILE A 124 17.40 -9.03 -6.39
N SER A 125 18.31 -9.23 -5.43
CA SER A 125 19.75 -9.09 -5.61
C SER A 125 20.50 -9.89 -4.54
N ASN A 126 21.84 -10.04 -4.69
CA ASN A 126 22.68 -10.79 -3.74
C ASN A 126 22.68 -10.19 -2.32
N ASP A 127 22.55 -8.87 -2.22
CA ASP A 127 22.58 -8.14 -0.94
C ASP A 127 21.19 -7.99 -0.31
N HIS A 128 20.17 -8.57 -0.92
CA HIS A 128 18.80 -8.46 -0.47
C HIS A 128 18.32 -9.78 0.14
N GLU A 129 17.76 -9.69 1.34
CA GLU A 129 17.22 -10.85 2.03
C GLU A 129 16.15 -11.54 1.18
N GLN A 130 16.27 -12.86 1.05
CA GLN A 130 15.27 -13.63 0.34
C GLN A 130 14.01 -13.76 1.18
N VAL A 131 12.88 -13.36 0.61
CA VAL A 131 11.57 -13.50 1.23
C VAL A 131 10.78 -14.54 0.47
N THR A 132 10.45 -15.64 1.14
CA THR A 132 9.48 -16.61 0.61
C THR A 132 8.08 -15.98 0.67
N GLY A 133 7.38 -15.99 -0.47
CA GLY A 133 6.04 -15.44 -0.54
C GLY A 133 4.98 -16.35 0.09
N GLN A 134 3.89 -15.76 0.56
CA GLN A 134 2.73 -16.48 1.07
C GLN A 134 1.91 -17.04 -0.09
N SER A 135 1.90 -18.36 -0.26
CA SER A 135 1.28 -19.05 -1.40
C SER A 135 -0.23 -18.83 -1.55
N SER A 136 -0.92 -18.47 -0.47
CA SER A 136 -2.36 -18.17 -0.50
C SER A 136 -2.69 -16.81 -1.14
N ILE A 137 -1.72 -15.92 -1.31
CA ILE A 137 -1.92 -14.62 -1.96
C ILE A 137 -1.80 -14.79 -3.47
N ARG A 138 -2.92 -14.57 -4.19
CA ARG A 138 -2.98 -14.68 -5.65
C ARG A 138 -2.84 -13.29 -6.29
N ARG A 139 -1.71 -13.09 -6.98
CA ARG A 139 -1.29 -11.79 -7.55
C ARG A 139 -2.37 -11.13 -8.41
N GLU A 140 -3.08 -11.92 -9.20
CA GLU A 140 -4.08 -11.49 -10.19
C GLU A 140 -5.43 -11.09 -9.59
N ARG A 141 -5.70 -11.46 -8.34
CA ARG A 141 -6.98 -11.21 -7.66
C ARG A 141 -6.76 -10.73 -6.23
N THR A 142 -6.01 -9.65 -6.06
CA THR A 142 -5.70 -9.13 -4.73
C THR A 142 -5.92 -7.62 -4.66
N VAL A 143 -6.58 -7.18 -3.61
CA VAL A 143 -6.70 -5.77 -3.23
C VAL A 143 -5.67 -5.43 -2.16
N LEU A 144 -5.18 -4.20 -2.20
CA LEU A 144 -4.36 -3.62 -1.14
C LEU A 144 -5.28 -2.78 -0.28
N SER A 145 -5.47 -3.19 0.98
CA SER A 145 -6.03 -2.31 2.01
C SER A 145 -4.86 -1.68 2.76
N ILE A 146 -4.81 -0.36 2.81
CA ILE A 146 -3.70 0.43 3.34
C ILE A 146 -4.23 1.22 4.53
N ILE A 147 -3.61 1.05 5.70
CA ILE A 147 -3.82 1.95 6.84
C ILE A 147 -2.79 3.07 6.70
N LEU A 148 -3.30 4.30 6.59
CA LEU A 148 -2.51 5.52 6.46
C LEU A 148 -1.79 5.85 7.79
N PRO A 149 -0.78 6.74 7.77
CA PRO A 149 -0.04 7.08 8.99
C PRO A 149 -0.93 7.59 10.13
N SER A 150 -1.99 8.32 9.79
CA SER A 150 -3.00 8.81 10.75
C SER A 150 -3.70 7.66 11.50
N GLY A 151 -3.98 6.55 10.81
CA GLY A 151 -4.56 5.35 11.39
C GLY A 151 -3.54 4.53 12.17
N LYS A 152 -2.34 4.35 11.61
CA LYS A 152 -1.25 3.61 12.25
C LYS A 152 -0.92 4.19 13.63
N ALA A 153 -0.90 5.52 13.76
CA ALA A 153 -0.66 6.20 15.03
C ALA A 153 -1.70 5.91 16.13
N LYS A 154 -2.90 5.45 15.77
CA LYS A 154 -4.00 5.09 16.69
C LYS A 154 -3.98 3.60 17.07
N LEU A 155 -3.09 2.81 16.48
CA LEU A 155 -3.01 1.37 16.65
C LEU A 155 -1.76 0.97 17.45
N THR A 156 -1.91 -0.09 18.23
CA THR A 156 -0.79 -0.78 18.88
C THR A 156 -0.48 -2.04 18.08
N GLU A 157 0.78 -2.22 17.71
CA GLU A 157 1.26 -3.45 17.08
C GLU A 157 1.29 -4.60 18.11
N VAL A 158 0.83 -5.77 17.69
CA VAL A 158 0.76 -6.99 18.51
C VAL A 158 1.53 -8.10 17.82
N GLY A 159 2.64 -8.51 18.43
CA GLY A 159 3.44 -9.66 17.99
C GLY A 159 2.87 -11.00 18.47
N PRO A 160 3.33 -12.14 17.90
CA PRO A 160 2.91 -13.47 18.32
C PRO A 160 3.39 -13.80 19.73
N SER A 161 2.66 -14.69 20.42
CA SER A 161 3.14 -15.27 21.68
C SER A 161 4.40 -16.12 21.45
N ALA A 162 5.17 -16.29 22.53
CA ALA A 162 6.32 -17.19 22.54
C ALA A 162 5.91 -18.61 22.09
N PRO A 163 6.85 -19.38 21.51
CA PRO A 163 6.56 -20.72 21.08
C PRO A 163 6.21 -21.66 22.21
N GLU A 164 5.15 -22.43 21.99
CA GLU A 164 4.86 -23.61 22.79
C GLU A 164 5.88 -24.70 22.42
N GLN A 165 6.26 -25.55 23.39
CA GLN A 165 7.20 -26.64 23.14
C GLN A 165 6.65 -27.55 22.03
N GLU A 166 7.51 -27.95 21.10
CA GLU A 166 7.25 -28.90 19.99
C GLU A 166 6.54 -28.35 18.73
N GLU A 167 6.07 -27.10 18.69
CA GLU A 167 5.56 -26.50 17.42
C GLU A 167 6.69 -25.99 16.51
N SER A 168 6.61 -26.30 15.21
CA SER A 168 7.45 -25.66 14.20
C SER A 168 7.15 -24.15 14.14
N ASN A 169 8.19 -23.32 14.23
CA ASN A 169 8.09 -21.86 14.19
C ASN A 169 8.49 -21.26 12.84
N GLU A 170 8.73 -22.08 11.82
CA GLU A 170 9.24 -21.59 10.53
C GLU A 170 8.32 -20.51 9.92
N ASN A 171 7.01 -20.76 9.93
CA ASN A 171 6.01 -19.82 9.43
C ASN A 171 5.99 -18.51 10.22
N ILE A 172 6.22 -18.57 11.53
CA ILE A 172 6.25 -17.40 12.42
C ILE A 172 7.51 -16.58 12.16
N ILE A 173 8.66 -17.23 12.10
CA ILE A 173 9.95 -16.59 11.79
C ILE A 173 9.86 -15.87 10.45
N GLN A 174 9.30 -16.53 9.43
CA GLN A 174 9.10 -15.93 8.11
C GLN A 174 8.10 -14.75 8.15
N ALA A 175 7.02 -14.86 8.90
CA ALA A 175 6.07 -13.74 9.08
C ALA A 175 6.74 -12.53 9.71
N GLN A 176 7.50 -12.78 10.78
CA GLN A 176 8.15 -11.73 11.56
C GLN A 176 9.31 -11.09 10.77
N SER A 177 10.02 -11.84 9.92
CA SER A 177 11.11 -11.28 9.10
C SER A 177 10.64 -10.25 8.07
N VAL A 178 9.36 -10.31 7.69
CA VAL A 178 8.68 -9.31 6.84
C VAL A 178 7.88 -8.28 7.64
N GLY A 179 7.92 -8.36 8.98
CA GLY A 179 7.25 -7.44 9.88
C GLY A 179 5.74 -7.68 10.06
N ALA A 180 5.22 -8.86 9.70
CA ALA A 180 3.80 -9.15 9.86
C ALA A 180 3.40 -9.14 11.34
N HIS A 181 2.31 -8.46 11.67
CA HIS A 181 1.80 -8.35 13.04
C HIS A 181 0.27 -8.20 13.06
N GLY A 182 -0.35 -8.48 14.21
CA GLY A 182 -1.73 -8.07 14.48
C GLY A 182 -1.77 -6.63 14.98
N VAL A 183 -2.95 -6.03 14.98
CA VAL A 183 -3.15 -4.66 15.50
C VAL A 183 -4.26 -4.63 16.54
N LYS A 184 -4.14 -3.68 17.49
CA LYS A 184 -5.15 -3.41 18.51
C LYS A 184 -5.43 -1.91 18.57
N GLY A 185 -6.71 -1.54 18.61
CA GLY A 185 -7.14 -0.14 18.69
C GLY A 185 -8.37 0.15 17.84
N THR A 186 -8.62 1.44 17.59
CA THR A 186 -9.74 1.90 16.78
C THR A 186 -9.28 3.02 15.86
N ILE A 187 -9.67 2.94 14.59
CA ILE A 187 -9.39 3.92 13.53
C ILE A 187 -10.71 4.37 12.90
N SER A 188 -10.69 5.43 12.10
CA SER A 188 -11.82 5.86 11.28
C SER A 188 -11.72 5.28 9.87
N THR A 189 -12.83 5.30 9.13
CA THR A 189 -12.83 5.00 7.69
C THR A 189 -11.82 5.84 6.93
N ASP A 190 -11.67 7.11 7.31
CA ASP A 190 -10.77 8.08 6.67
C ASP A 190 -9.28 7.73 6.82
N ASP A 191 -8.95 6.80 7.71
CA ASP A 191 -7.59 6.30 7.89
C ASP A 191 -7.24 5.18 6.90
N TYR A 192 -8.19 4.76 6.05
CA TYR A 192 -7.98 3.76 5.01
C TYR A 192 -7.79 4.38 3.63
N ALA A 193 -6.90 3.75 2.87
CA ALA A 193 -6.86 3.87 1.43
C ALA A 193 -6.76 2.48 0.76
N TYR A 194 -7.15 2.41 -0.50
CA TYR A 194 -7.24 1.17 -1.25
C TYR A 194 -6.56 1.29 -2.61
N SER A 195 -5.95 0.18 -3.04
CA SER A 195 -5.39 0.04 -4.37
C SER A 195 -5.48 -1.40 -4.85
N HIS A 196 -4.91 -1.69 -6.02
CA HIS A 196 -4.89 -3.01 -6.63
C HIS A 196 -3.46 -3.52 -6.83
N THR A 197 -3.28 -4.84 -6.73
CA THR A 197 -1.96 -5.45 -6.95
C THR A 197 -1.41 -5.20 -8.33
N LEU A 198 -2.28 -5.03 -9.34
CA LEU A 198 -1.84 -4.70 -10.69
C LEU A 198 -1.11 -3.35 -10.75
N ILE A 199 -1.65 -2.32 -10.09
CA ILE A 199 -1.01 -0.99 -10.00
C ILE A 199 0.32 -1.11 -9.27
N ALA A 200 0.34 -1.82 -8.14
CA ALA A 200 1.56 -2.09 -7.40
C ALA A 200 2.62 -2.85 -8.22
N GLN A 201 2.22 -3.82 -9.05
CA GLN A 201 3.13 -4.56 -9.92
C GLN A 201 3.77 -3.65 -10.96
N TYR A 202 2.99 -2.79 -11.61
CA TYR A 202 3.52 -1.82 -12.57
C TYR A 202 4.50 -0.85 -11.91
N LEU A 203 4.16 -0.32 -10.73
CA LEU A 203 5.07 0.52 -9.95
C LEU A 203 6.38 -0.22 -9.62
N MET A 204 6.27 -1.42 -9.05
CA MET A 204 7.46 -2.20 -8.65
C MET A 204 8.34 -2.55 -9.85
N ARG A 205 7.74 -2.86 -11.00
CA ARG A 205 8.47 -3.10 -12.26
C ARG A 205 9.17 -1.84 -12.76
N SER A 206 8.51 -0.68 -12.68
CA SER A 206 9.07 0.63 -13.03
C SER A 206 10.33 0.93 -12.23
N ILE A 207 10.22 0.86 -10.89
CA ILE A 207 11.34 1.13 -9.99
C ILE A 207 12.49 0.15 -10.27
N ASN A 208 12.18 -1.14 -10.47
CA ASN A 208 13.19 -2.14 -10.82
C ASN A 208 13.92 -1.82 -12.13
N TRP A 209 13.21 -1.35 -13.16
CA TRP A 209 13.82 -0.97 -14.42
C TRP A 209 14.76 0.24 -14.27
N VAL A 210 14.32 1.30 -13.57
CA VAL A 210 15.16 2.48 -13.31
C VAL A 210 16.43 2.09 -12.55
N GLN A 211 16.33 1.19 -11.58
CA GLN A 211 17.50 0.69 -10.86
C GLN A 211 18.43 -0.17 -11.71
N LEU A 212 17.90 -1.01 -12.61
CA LEU A 212 18.72 -1.79 -13.54
C LEU A 212 19.46 -0.89 -14.53
N ASP A 213 18.79 0.09 -15.13
CA ASP A 213 19.43 1.06 -16.04
C ASP A 213 20.54 1.84 -15.30
N ALA A 214 20.26 2.28 -14.08
CA ALA A 214 21.24 2.95 -13.22
C ALA A 214 22.46 2.06 -12.93
N TYR A 215 22.24 0.79 -12.60
CA TYR A 215 23.31 -0.19 -12.38
C TYR A 215 24.21 -0.32 -13.62
N PHE A 216 23.63 -0.54 -14.81
CA PHE A 216 24.40 -0.66 -16.05
C PHE A 216 25.13 0.62 -16.44
N ARG A 217 24.56 1.79 -16.10
CA ARG A 217 25.17 3.11 -16.33
C ARG A 217 26.08 3.58 -15.21
N ARG A 218 26.24 2.80 -14.14
CA ARG A 218 27.00 3.14 -12.93
C ARG A 218 26.54 4.45 -12.26
N ILE A 219 25.24 4.69 -12.24
CA ILE A 219 24.60 5.80 -11.52
C ILE A 219 24.33 5.33 -10.08
N PRO A 220 24.98 5.93 -9.06
CA PRO A 220 24.89 5.42 -7.68
C PRO A 220 23.52 5.63 -7.04
N GLU A 221 22.84 6.73 -7.40
CA GLU A 221 21.52 7.08 -6.84
C GLU A 221 20.60 7.56 -7.96
N PRO A 222 19.89 6.64 -8.64
CA PRO A 222 18.93 7.07 -9.66
C PRO A 222 17.76 7.79 -9.02
N ALA A 223 17.35 8.89 -9.64
CA ALA A 223 16.09 9.53 -9.31
C ALA A 223 14.93 8.58 -9.63
N LEU A 224 13.95 8.52 -8.73
CA LEU A 224 12.73 7.72 -8.91
C LEU A 224 11.51 8.65 -9.05
N PRO A 225 11.41 9.47 -10.12
CA PRO A 225 10.38 10.50 -10.23
C PRO A 225 8.95 9.93 -10.24
N TYR A 226 8.79 8.67 -10.65
CA TYR A 226 7.50 8.00 -10.78
C TYR A 226 7.27 6.91 -9.72
N ALA A 227 8.04 6.91 -8.63
CA ALA A 227 7.87 5.94 -7.55
C ALA A 227 6.72 6.31 -6.62
N TRP A 228 5.48 6.30 -7.12
CA TRP A 228 4.27 6.60 -6.35
C TRP A 228 3.03 5.91 -6.93
N ILE A 229 1.97 5.78 -6.12
CA ILE A 229 0.62 5.41 -6.59
C ILE A 229 -0.42 6.37 -5.99
N ALA A 230 -1.50 6.62 -6.72
CA ALA A 230 -2.73 7.15 -6.15
C ALA A 230 -3.54 6.00 -5.53
N ALA A 231 -3.90 6.13 -4.26
CA ALA A 231 -4.78 5.20 -3.56
C ALA A 231 -6.10 5.89 -3.22
N GLU A 232 -7.21 5.18 -3.42
CA GLU A 232 -8.56 5.68 -3.16
C GLU A 232 -8.83 5.62 -1.66
N LYS A 233 -9.14 6.75 -1.02
CA LYS A 233 -9.55 6.77 0.38
C LYS A 233 -10.92 6.08 0.53
N ALA A 234 -11.24 5.62 1.75
CA ALA A 234 -12.54 5.00 1.99
C ALA A 234 -13.72 5.97 1.79
N ASN A 235 -13.49 7.26 1.98
CA ASN A 235 -14.44 8.28 1.55
C ASN A 235 -14.39 8.42 0.03
N PRO A 236 -15.53 8.23 -0.67
CA PRO A 236 -15.55 8.24 -2.12
C PRO A 236 -15.08 9.60 -2.66
N ASN A 237 -14.25 9.55 -3.70
CA ASN A 237 -13.65 10.67 -4.44
C ASN A 237 -12.43 11.37 -3.82
N GLU A 238 -11.92 10.93 -2.67
CA GLU A 238 -10.63 11.42 -2.19
C GLU A 238 -9.49 10.45 -2.52
N CYS A 239 -8.34 10.99 -2.90
CA CYS A 239 -7.15 10.23 -3.23
C CYS A 239 -5.99 10.66 -2.34
N VAL A 240 -5.17 9.70 -1.96
CA VAL A 240 -3.90 9.92 -1.27
C VAL A 240 -2.77 9.37 -2.13
N ILE A 241 -1.68 10.13 -2.24
CA ILE A 241 -0.47 9.71 -2.93
C ILE A 241 0.38 8.93 -1.93
N ILE A 242 0.69 7.68 -2.26
CA ILE A 242 1.65 6.87 -1.51
C ILE A 242 3.00 6.98 -2.20
N ASP A 243 3.99 7.56 -1.51
CA ASP A 243 5.34 7.82 -2.00
C ASP A 243 6.28 6.63 -1.69
N PHE A 244 6.89 6.07 -2.74
CA PHE A 244 7.83 4.95 -2.70
C PHE A 244 9.28 5.36 -3.03
N ARG A 245 9.61 6.65 -3.03
CA ARG A 245 11.00 7.10 -3.29
C ARG A 245 11.97 6.71 -2.18
N ASP A 246 11.50 6.72 -0.93
CA ASP A 246 12.25 6.30 0.27
C ASP A 246 12.07 4.81 0.61
N PHE A 247 11.73 3.99 -0.38
CA PHE A 247 11.35 2.60 -0.16
C PHE A 247 12.54 1.75 0.32
N ILE A 248 12.53 1.42 1.61
CA ILE A 248 13.70 1.05 2.44
C ILE A 248 14.52 -0.14 1.92
N SER A 249 14.03 -0.98 1.00
CA SER A 249 14.69 -2.28 0.83
C SER A 249 14.53 -2.94 -0.53
N PHE A 250 14.57 -2.22 -1.64
CA PHE A 250 15.18 -2.85 -2.81
C PHE A 250 15.97 -1.81 -3.58
N LYS A 251 17.29 -1.95 -3.53
CA LYS A 251 18.25 -1.22 -4.36
C LYS A 251 19.10 -2.27 -5.05
N ILE A 252 19.10 -2.28 -6.37
CA ILE A 252 20.13 -3.00 -7.13
C ILE A 252 21.41 -2.19 -6.97
N ARG A 253 22.36 -2.68 -6.17
CA ARG A 253 23.63 -2.01 -5.90
C ARG A 253 24.66 -2.35 -6.98
N ILE A 254 25.52 -1.38 -7.29
CA ILE A 254 26.70 -1.50 -8.17
C ILE A 254 27.78 -2.32 -7.47
#